data_AF-A0A510KSC7-F1
#
_entry.id   AF-A0A510KSC7-F1
#
_cell.length_a   1.000
_cell.length_b   1.000
_cell.length_c   1.000
_cell.angle_alpha   90.00
_cell.angle_beta   90.00
_cell.angle_gamma   90.00
#
_symmetry.space_group_name_H-M   'P 1'
#
loop_
_entity.id
_entity.type
_entity.pdbx_description
1 polymer ?
#
loop_
_entity_poly.entity_id
_entity_poly.type
_entity_poly.pdbx_seq_one_letter_code
_entity_poly.pdbx_strand_id
1 'polypeptide(L)'
;MKKIILLFTIILEFNLFSNTPYNEFFQKVEQLEEKIKNGDKKAINNLGNLYAKDKNSRNIPKAKEYYRLAIKNGSEIAKKNLEIANKLPKLCPDGAICENWTTIRFVEEDEKIEKMVISGFPVDKEEVTETEKQEIRKEIEYILNIFFENEEFEIVGYADKTENNKNKLSLLRAEKMAEFLKQNGLRKDIKITKMIGKGSENPIDTNDTEIGRYNNCRVEILLKTGKVKKIDIEKLLNQLKDE
;
A
#
# COMPACT_ATOMS: atom_id res chain seq x y z
N MET A 1 60.46 5.97 -30.78
CA MET A 1 59.11 6.57 -31.01
C MET A 1 58.16 5.93 -30.01
N LYS A 2 57.38 6.60 -29.15
CA LYS A 2 57.06 8.00 -28.90
C LYS A 2 56.64 8.10 -27.42
N LYS A 3 57.23 9.09 -26.74
CA LYS A 3 56.73 9.91 -25.62
C LYS A 3 55.80 9.28 -24.57
N ILE A 4 56.37 9.10 -23.38
CA ILE A 4 55.74 9.43 -22.10
C ILE A 4 55.06 10.80 -22.25
N ILE A 5 53.73 10.86 -22.10
CA ILE A 5 52.98 12.10 -21.94
C ILE A 5 52.20 11.98 -20.62
N LEU A 6 52.75 12.73 -19.65
CA LEU A 6 52.17 13.30 -18.45
C LEU A 6 50.73 12.90 -18.09
N LEU A 7 50.63 12.13 -17.01
CA LEU A 7 49.43 11.88 -16.22
C LEU A 7 49.12 13.13 -15.37
N PHE A 8 48.75 14.24 -15.99
CA PHE A 8 48.30 15.46 -15.31
C PHE A 8 47.34 16.21 -16.23
N THR A 9 46.04 16.01 -15.99
CA THR A 9 44.86 16.89 -16.24
C THR A 9 43.63 16.08 -16.63
N ILE A 10 43.14 15.23 -15.71
CA ILE A 10 41.70 15.00 -15.57
C ILE A 10 41.39 15.05 -14.06
N ILE A 11 41.70 16.19 -13.46
CA ILE A 11 41.03 16.65 -12.24
C ILE A 11 40.29 17.90 -12.69
N LEU A 12 39.14 17.75 -13.36
CA LEU A 12 38.05 18.75 -13.34
C LEU A 12 36.75 18.35 -14.07
N GLU A 13 36.31 17.09 -14.07
CA GLU A 13 34.95 16.76 -14.57
C GLU A 13 34.10 15.89 -13.63
N PHE A 14 34.57 15.58 -12.42
CA PHE A 14 33.71 14.91 -11.42
C PHE A 14 32.79 15.85 -10.63
N ASN A 15 32.87 17.18 -10.84
CA ASN A 15 32.10 18.17 -10.10
C ASN A 15 30.97 18.85 -10.90
N LEU A 16 30.62 18.37 -12.10
CA LEU A 16 29.62 19.04 -12.95
C LEU A 16 28.29 18.28 -13.13
N PHE A 17 28.14 17.08 -12.55
CA PHE A 17 26.88 16.31 -12.58
C PHE A 17 26.33 15.91 -11.21
N SER A 18 26.96 16.31 -10.10
CA SER A 18 26.53 15.91 -8.75
C SER A 18 25.30 16.67 -8.23
N ASN A 19 24.94 17.82 -8.81
CA ASN A 19 23.83 18.64 -8.32
C ASN A 19 22.50 18.35 -9.04
N THR A 20 22.12 17.07 -9.10
CA THR A 20 20.71 16.71 -9.30
C THR A 20 20.11 16.32 -7.95
N PRO A 21 18.84 16.68 -7.64
CA PRO A 21 18.19 16.29 -6.38
C PRO A 21 18.24 14.78 -6.09
N TYR A 22 18.33 13.96 -7.14
CA TYR A 22 18.52 12.52 -7.05
C TYR A 22 19.86 12.16 -6.40
N ASN A 23 20.96 12.78 -6.82
CA ASN A 23 22.29 12.50 -6.29
C ASN A 23 22.46 12.95 -4.82
N GLU A 24 21.82 14.06 -4.43
CA GLU A 24 21.89 14.55 -3.04
C GLU A 24 21.23 13.58 -2.05
N PHE A 25 20.11 12.95 -2.42
CA PHE A 25 19.45 11.95 -1.58
C PHE A 25 20.37 10.76 -1.28
N PHE A 26 20.98 10.16 -2.31
CA PHE A 26 21.86 9.00 -2.10
C PHE A 26 23.12 9.34 -1.31
N GLN A 27 23.68 10.54 -1.48
CA GLN A 27 24.80 10.99 -0.66
C GLN A 27 24.42 11.07 0.83
N LYS A 28 23.24 11.60 1.16
CA LYS A 28 22.75 11.63 2.55
C LYS A 28 22.46 10.22 3.10
N VAL A 29 21.94 9.33 2.26
CA VAL A 29 21.76 7.91 2.63
C VAL A 29 23.10 7.27 2.97
N GLU A 30 24.11 7.40 2.10
CA GLU A 30 25.43 6.81 2.30
C GLU A 30 26.09 7.31 3.59
N GLN A 31 26.01 8.62 3.86
CA GLN A 31 26.53 9.22 5.10
C GLN A 31 25.85 8.65 6.35
N LEU A 32 24.53 8.48 6.33
CA LEU A 32 23.80 7.89 7.46
C LEU A 32 24.10 6.40 7.62
N GLU A 33 24.22 5.65 6.51
CA GLU A 33 24.61 4.24 6.54
C GLU A 33 26.03 4.04 7.09
N GLU A 34 26.97 4.92 6.75
CA GLU A 34 28.32 4.90 7.33
C GLU A 34 28.29 5.13 8.84
N LYS A 35 27.51 6.11 9.32
CA LYS A 35 27.32 6.33 10.76
C LYS A 35 26.74 5.09 11.46
N ILE A 36 25.75 4.44 10.85
CA ILE A 36 25.16 3.21 11.38
C ILE A 36 26.21 2.09 11.45
N LYS A 37 27.03 1.91 10.40
CA LYS A 37 28.14 0.94 10.39
C LYS A 37 29.16 1.23 11.49
N ASN A 38 29.38 2.50 11.80
CA ASN A 38 30.25 2.96 12.88
C ASN A 38 29.58 2.94 14.28
N GLY A 39 28.38 2.37 14.40
CA GLY A 39 27.71 2.12 15.68
C GLY A 39 26.76 3.22 16.14
N ASP A 40 26.52 4.26 15.33
CA ASP A 40 25.54 5.30 15.65
C ASP A 40 24.11 4.79 15.43
N LYS A 41 23.48 4.34 16.51
CA LYS A 41 22.12 3.83 16.51
C LYS A 41 21.06 4.91 16.22
N LYS A 42 21.37 6.19 16.46
CA LYS A 42 20.43 7.31 16.23
C LYS A 42 20.29 7.60 14.74
N ALA A 43 21.37 7.41 13.98
CA ALA A 43 21.36 7.54 12.53
C ALA A 43 20.33 6.62 11.85
N ILE A 44 19.93 5.51 12.48
CA ILE A 44 18.88 4.62 11.98
C ILE A 44 17.52 5.36 11.90
N ASN A 45 17.14 6.10 12.94
CA ASN A 45 15.89 6.89 12.94
C ASN A 45 15.96 8.01 11.89
N ASN A 46 17.10 8.71 11.83
CA ASN A 46 17.30 9.82 10.91
C ASN A 46 17.26 9.35 9.44
N LEU A 47 17.76 8.14 9.16
CA LEU A 47 17.64 7.49 7.86
C LEU A 47 16.17 7.17 7.52
N GLY A 48 15.39 6.71 8.50
CA GLY A 48 13.94 6.58 8.36
C GLY A 48 13.26 7.90 7.97
N ASN A 49 13.61 9.01 8.64
CA ASN A 49 13.08 10.34 8.33
C ASN A 49 13.47 10.79 6.90
N LEU A 50 14.70 10.52 6.47
CA LEU A 50 15.17 10.83 5.12
C LEU A 50 14.33 10.11 4.06
N TYR A 51 14.10 8.80 4.22
CA TYR A 51 13.23 8.05 3.31
C TYR A 51 11.77 8.52 3.36
N ALA A 52 11.24 8.89 4.52
CA ALA A 52 9.87 9.38 4.64
C ALA A 52 9.66 10.72 3.91
N LYS A 53 10.64 11.63 3.99
CA LYS A 53 10.58 12.96 3.38
C LYS A 53 10.92 12.95 1.88
N ASP A 54 11.60 11.92 1.38
CA ASP A 54 11.93 11.84 -0.05
C ASP A 54 10.68 11.79 -0.93
N LYS A 55 10.66 12.68 -1.94
CA LYS A 55 9.64 12.78 -2.99
C LYS A 55 8.20 12.61 -2.47
N ASN A 56 7.86 13.34 -1.40
CA ASN A 56 6.54 13.34 -0.77
C ASN A 56 6.06 11.94 -0.33
N SER A 57 6.78 11.25 0.55
CA SER A 57 6.34 9.95 1.10
C SER A 57 6.40 8.75 0.14
N ARG A 58 7.16 8.84 -0.96
CA ARG A 58 7.31 7.69 -1.88
C ARG A 58 7.94 6.47 -1.21
N ASN A 59 8.87 6.67 -0.28
CA ASN A 59 9.60 5.57 0.37
C ASN A 59 9.13 5.28 1.79
N ILE A 60 7.85 5.54 2.11
CA ILE A 60 7.27 5.26 3.43
C ILE A 60 7.44 3.80 3.88
N PRO A 61 7.27 2.77 3.03
CA PRO A 61 7.54 1.39 3.45
C PRO A 61 8.96 1.21 4.01
N LYS A 62 9.96 1.77 3.31
CA LYS A 62 11.36 1.71 3.73
C LYS A 62 11.62 2.54 4.99
N ALA A 63 11.00 3.71 5.11
CA ALA A 63 11.05 4.50 6.35
C ALA A 63 10.55 3.70 7.56
N LYS A 64 9.42 2.99 7.42
CA LYS A 64 8.85 2.13 8.48
C LYS A 64 9.79 1.00 8.88
N GLU A 65 10.55 0.41 7.94
CA GLU A 65 11.59 -0.59 8.26
C GLU A 65 12.67 -0.01 9.16
N TYR A 66 13.21 1.16 8.82
CA TYR A 66 14.23 1.82 9.64
C TYR A 66 13.71 2.26 11.00
N TYR A 67 12.47 2.77 11.10
CA TYR A 67 11.89 3.08 12.41
C TYR A 67 11.75 1.83 13.28
N ARG A 68 11.27 0.70 12.73
CA ARG A 68 11.22 -0.57 13.48
C ARG A 68 12.61 -1.03 13.93
N LEU A 69 13.62 -0.87 13.09
CA LEU A 69 15.00 -1.19 13.43
C LEU A 69 15.55 -0.27 14.54
N ALA A 70 15.25 1.03 14.49
CA ALA A 70 15.63 2.00 15.53
C ALA A 70 14.93 1.69 16.86
N ILE A 71 13.64 1.32 16.84
CA ILE A 71 12.88 0.88 18.03
C ILE A 71 13.53 -0.37 18.65
N LYS A 72 13.91 -1.36 17.84
CA LYS A 72 14.65 -2.54 18.32
C LYS A 72 15.99 -2.17 18.97
N ASN A 73 16.57 -1.02 18.60
CA ASN A 73 17.78 -0.46 19.17
C ASN A 73 17.54 0.54 20.32
N GLY A 74 16.29 0.69 20.78
CA GLY A 74 15.92 1.49 21.96
C GLY A 74 15.46 2.92 21.67
N SER A 75 15.23 3.29 20.41
CA SER A 75 14.75 4.64 20.05
C SER A 75 13.27 4.83 20.41
N GLU A 76 13.00 5.71 21.37
CA GLU A 76 11.63 6.15 21.71
C GLU A 76 11.10 7.18 20.70
N ILE A 77 11.98 7.95 20.07
CA ILE A 77 11.61 8.90 19.01
C ILE A 77 11.10 8.14 17.78
N ALA A 78 11.76 7.03 17.41
CA ALA A 78 11.33 6.19 16.29
C ALA A 78 9.93 5.60 16.50
N LYS A 79 9.47 5.36 17.74
CA LYS A 79 8.07 4.95 18.00
C LYS A 79 7.08 6.02 17.55
N LYS A 80 7.32 7.28 17.91
CA LYS A 80 6.48 8.42 17.52
C LYS A 80 6.55 8.66 16.00
N ASN A 81 7.74 8.55 15.40
CA ASN A 81 7.90 8.68 13.96
C ASN A 81 7.19 7.55 13.20
N LEU A 82 7.21 6.32 13.72
CA LEU A 82 6.47 5.19 13.14
C LEU A 82 4.95 5.42 13.21
N GLU A 83 4.43 5.97 14.31
CA GLU A 83 3.02 6.34 14.42
C GLU A 83 2.60 7.39 13.38
N ILE A 84 3.46 8.37 13.11
CA ILE A 84 3.25 9.38 12.06
C ILE A 84 3.31 8.72 10.68
N ALA A 85 4.33 7.91 10.41
CA ALA A 85 4.50 7.21 9.14
C ALA A 85 3.38 6.21 8.84
N ASN A 86 2.75 5.65 9.88
CA ASN A 86 1.58 4.81 9.74
C ASN A 86 0.33 5.55 9.31
N LYS A 87 0.31 6.89 9.34
CA LYS A 87 -0.78 7.74 8.85
C LYS A 87 -0.55 8.24 7.41
N LEU A 88 0.64 8.01 6.86
CA LEU A 88 1.03 8.48 5.54
C LEU A 88 0.68 7.45 4.45
N PRO A 89 0.22 7.92 3.27
CA PRO A 89 -0.07 7.02 2.18
C PRO A 89 1.20 6.47 1.54
N LYS A 90 1.13 5.24 1.05
CA LYS A 90 2.10 4.61 0.14
C LYS A 90 1.82 5.13 -1.27
N LEU A 91 2.75 5.94 -1.81
CA LEU A 91 2.63 6.53 -3.13
C LEU A 91 3.52 5.83 -4.16
N CYS A 92 3.07 5.83 -5.40
CA CYS A 92 3.76 5.29 -6.56
C CYS A 92 4.69 6.30 -7.24
N PRO A 93 5.52 5.84 -8.20
CA PRO A 93 6.46 6.70 -8.93
C PRO A 93 5.84 7.88 -9.68
N ASP A 94 4.53 7.84 -9.93
CA ASP A 94 3.71 8.88 -10.53
C ASP A 94 2.94 9.73 -9.48
N GLY A 95 2.98 9.34 -8.21
CA GLY A 95 2.27 10.01 -7.11
C GLY A 95 0.87 9.44 -6.82
N ALA A 96 0.41 8.44 -7.57
CA ALA A 96 -0.84 7.72 -7.26
C ALA A 96 -0.69 6.85 -6.01
N ILE A 97 -1.79 6.37 -5.43
CA ILE A 97 -1.75 5.37 -4.36
C ILE A 97 -1.21 4.07 -4.96
N CYS A 98 -0.17 3.49 -4.36
CA CYS A 98 0.36 2.20 -4.83
C CYS A 98 -0.54 1.05 -4.44
N GLU A 99 -1.48 0.72 -5.31
CA GLU A 99 -2.30 -0.48 -5.22
C GLU A 99 -1.52 -1.73 -5.59
N ASN A 100 -1.86 -2.87 -5.00
CA ASN A 100 -1.55 -4.17 -5.59
C ASN A 100 -2.66 -4.52 -6.58
N TRP A 101 -2.48 -4.12 -7.85
CA TRP A 101 -3.47 -4.20 -8.92
C TRP A 101 -3.97 -5.60 -9.25
N THR A 102 -3.31 -6.65 -8.75
CA THR A 102 -3.68 -8.05 -9.08
C THR A 102 -4.90 -8.54 -8.31
N THR A 103 -5.18 -8.00 -7.13
CA THR A 103 -6.15 -8.62 -6.20
C THR A 103 -7.22 -7.65 -5.69
N ILE A 104 -6.89 -6.37 -5.52
CA ILE A 104 -7.86 -5.32 -5.14
C ILE A 104 -7.83 -4.25 -6.23
N ARG A 105 -8.99 -3.95 -6.79
CA ARG A 105 -9.17 -2.87 -7.77
C ARG A 105 -10.15 -1.85 -7.24
N PHE A 106 -9.79 -0.58 -7.30
CA PHE A 106 -10.69 0.52 -6.99
C PHE A 106 -11.47 0.94 -8.23
N VAL A 107 -12.74 1.28 -8.02
CA VAL A 107 -13.59 1.92 -9.03
C VAL A 107 -13.94 3.29 -8.49
N GLU A 108 -13.51 4.30 -9.24
CA GLU A 108 -13.70 5.71 -8.90
C GLU A 108 -14.71 6.35 -9.85
N GLU A 109 -15.59 7.17 -9.29
CA GLU A 109 -16.55 8.00 -10.02
C GLU A 109 -16.66 9.35 -9.30
N ASP A 110 -16.59 10.45 -10.05
CA ASP A 110 -16.70 11.83 -9.52
C ASP A 110 -15.80 12.12 -8.29
N GLU A 111 -14.51 11.78 -8.39
CA GLU A 111 -13.50 11.94 -7.32
C GLU A 111 -13.80 11.17 -6.02
N LYS A 112 -14.67 10.15 -6.09
CA LYS A 112 -15.00 9.26 -4.97
C LYS A 112 -14.71 7.83 -5.34
N ILE A 113 -14.36 7.05 -4.32
CA ILE A 113 -14.26 5.60 -4.46
C ILE A 113 -15.68 5.04 -4.33
N GLU A 114 -16.23 4.53 -5.42
CA GLU A 114 -17.55 3.89 -5.43
C GLU A 114 -17.47 2.49 -4.80
N LYS A 115 -16.49 1.69 -5.24
CA LYS A 115 -16.30 0.32 -4.77
C LYS A 115 -14.87 -0.18 -4.84
N MET A 116 -14.57 -1.16 -4.00
CA MET A 116 -13.39 -2.01 -4.09
C MET A 116 -13.80 -3.37 -4.61
N VAL A 117 -13.14 -3.85 -5.66
CA VAL A 117 -13.36 -5.17 -6.25
C VAL A 117 -12.22 -6.09 -5.82
N ILE A 118 -12.56 -7.17 -5.13
CA ILE A 118 -11.63 -8.20 -4.68
C ILE A 118 -11.90 -9.46 -5.50
N SER A 119 -10.96 -9.80 -6.38
CA SER A 119 -10.98 -11.03 -7.17
C SER A 119 -10.10 -12.09 -6.50
N GLY A 120 -10.12 -13.31 -7.03
CA GLY A 120 -9.26 -14.40 -6.53
C GLY A 120 -9.97 -15.50 -5.78
N PHE A 121 -11.29 -15.61 -5.90
CA PHE A 121 -12.00 -16.73 -5.32
C PHE A 121 -11.88 -17.94 -6.24
N PRO A 122 -11.28 -19.07 -5.78
CA PRO A 122 -11.24 -20.27 -6.58
C PRO A 122 -12.65 -20.78 -6.90
N VAL A 123 -12.75 -21.54 -8.00
CA VAL A 123 -14.02 -22.14 -8.45
C VAL A 123 -14.66 -22.95 -7.32
N ASP A 124 -15.95 -22.73 -7.10
CA ASP A 124 -16.77 -23.35 -6.07
C ASP A 124 -16.25 -23.14 -4.63
N LYS A 125 -15.43 -22.09 -4.40
CA LYS A 125 -14.94 -21.70 -3.06
C LYS A 125 -15.48 -20.35 -2.61
N GLU A 126 -15.81 -20.28 -1.33
CA GLU A 126 -16.33 -19.11 -0.63
C GLU A 126 -15.24 -18.13 -0.16
N GLU A 127 -13.99 -18.55 -0.16
CA GLU A 127 -12.84 -17.78 0.32
C GLU A 127 -11.71 -17.80 -0.73
N VAL A 128 -10.94 -16.72 -0.80
CA VAL A 128 -9.69 -16.64 -1.57
C VAL A 128 -8.63 -17.56 -0.96
N THR A 129 -7.56 -17.85 -1.72
CA THR A 129 -6.46 -18.70 -1.21
C THR A 129 -5.74 -18.05 -0.03
N GLU A 130 -5.03 -18.84 0.78
CA GLU A 130 -4.26 -18.30 1.92
C GLU A 130 -3.20 -17.29 1.50
N THR A 131 -2.58 -17.46 0.32
CA THR A 131 -1.64 -16.49 -0.24
C THR A 131 -2.32 -15.17 -0.54
N GLU A 132 -3.46 -15.20 -1.24
CA GLU A 132 -4.24 -14.00 -1.56
C GLU A 132 -4.77 -13.34 -0.28
N LYS A 133 -5.23 -14.11 0.71
CA LYS A 133 -5.65 -13.57 2.02
C LYS A 133 -4.55 -12.77 2.68
N GLN A 134 -3.31 -13.25 2.65
CA GLN A 134 -2.17 -12.54 3.25
C GLN A 134 -1.85 -11.22 2.54
N GLU A 135 -1.99 -11.18 1.22
CA GLU A 135 -1.81 -9.96 0.42
C GLU A 135 -2.95 -8.97 0.65
N ILE A 136 -4.18 -9.43 0.53
CA ILE A 136 -5.40 -8.63 0.77
C ILE A 136 -5.37 -8.06 2.18
N ARG A 137 -4.99 -8.84 3.19
CA ARG A 137 -4.90 -8.39 4.58
C ARG A 137 -4.02 -7.14 4.72
N LYS A 138 -2.81 -7.18 4.15
CA LYS A 138 -1.84 -6.08 4.27
C LYS A 138 -2.37 -4.79 3.64
N GLU A 139 -3.02 -4.92 2.49
CA GLU A 139 -3.56 -3.77 1.77
C GLU A 139 -4.83 -3.24 2.43
N ILE A 140 -5.78 -4.11 2.82
CA ILE A 140 -7.03 -3.71 3.48
C ILE A 140 -6.77 -3.03 4.83
N GLU A 141 -5.89 -3.56 5.68
CA GLU A 141 -5.54 -2.91 6.94
C GLU A 141 -5.03 -1.48 6.70
N TYR A 142 -4.20 -1.30 5.67
CA TYR A 142 -3.70 0.02 5.29
C TYR A 142 -4.82 0.92 4.74
N ILE A 143 -5.63 0.43 3.80
CA ILE A 143 -6.70 1.19 3.16
C ILE A 143 -7.74 1.68 4.18
N LEU A 144 -8.25 0.77 5.01
CA LEU A 144 -9.30 1.06 5.99
C LEU A 144 -8.85 2.07 7.04
N ASN A 145 -7.58 2.04 7.44
CA ASN A 145 -7.05 2.93 8.48
C ASN A 145 -6.67 4.32 7.95
N ILE A 146 -6.28 4.42 6.69
CA ILE A 146 -5.70 5.64 6.11
C ILE A 146 -6.73 6.46 5.37
N PHE A 147 -7.49 5.83 4.49
CA PHE A 147 -8.31 6.54 3.50
C PHE A 147 -9.74 6.76 3.94
N PHE A 148 -10.27 5.95 4.85
CA PHE A 148 -11.66 6.02 5.25
C PHE A 148 -11.81 6.56 6.68
N GLU A 149 -12.94 7.22 6.92
CA GLU A 149 -13.42 7.65 8.25
C GLU A 149 -14.72 6.88 8.57
N ASN A 150 -15.76 7.58 9.05
CA ASN A 150 -17.09 7.00 9.21
C ASN A 150 -17.64 6.61 7.83
N GLU A 151 -17.60 5.33 7.50
CA GLU A 151 -18.06 4.79 6.22
C GLU A 151 -18.98 3.60 6.43
N GLU A 152 -19.88 3.37 5.49
CA GLU A 152 -20.77 2.22 5.47
C GLU A 152 -20.50 1.37 4.25
N PHE A 153 -20.31 0.08 4.47
CA PHE A 153 -20.06 -0.91 3.44
C PHE A 153 -21.30 -1.74 3.18
N GLU A 154 -21.60 -1.95 1.89
CA GLU A 154 -22.39 -3.10 1.44
C GLU A 154 -21.46 -4.07 0.73
N ILE A 155 -21.47 -5.33 1.15
CA ILE A 155 -20.58 -6.35 0.58
C ILE A 155 -21.41 -7.23 -0.35
N VAL A 156 -21.01 -7.32 -1.60
CA VAL A 156 -21.71 -8.03 -2.65
C VAL A 156 -20.81 -9.11 -3.21
N GLY A 157 -21.18 -10.38 -3.06
CA GLY A 157 -20.46 -11.47 -3.67
C GLY A 157 -21.06 -11.87 -5.00
N TYR A 158 -20.21 -12.35 -5.89
CA TYR A 158 -20.55 -12.83 -7.22
C TYR A 158 -19.91 -14.19 -7.46
N ALA A 159 -20.46 -14.90 -8.43
CA ALA A 159 -20.01 -16.21 -8.86
C ALA A 159 -20.00 -16.28 -10.37
N ASP A 160 -19.08 -17.06 -10.92
CA ASP A 160 -19.08 -17.36 -12.34
C ASP A 160 -20.35 -18.15 -12.73
N LYS A 161 -20.73 -18.04 -14.01
CA LYS A 161 -21.94 -18.67 -14.53
C LYS A 161 -21.92 -20.19 -14.40
N THR A 162 -20.74 -20.81 -14.49
CA THR A 162 -20.53 -22.26 -14.47
C THR A 162 -20.47 -22.84 -13.06
N GLU A 163 -20.35 -21.99 -12.03
CA GLU A 163 -20.27 -22.43 -10.63
C GLU A 163 -21.57 -23.05 -10.11
N ASN A 164 -21.39 -24.09 -9.31
CA ASN A 164 -22.48 -24.84 -8.70
C ASN A 164 -23.09 -24.01 -7.57
N ASN A 165 -24.42 -24.00 -7.47
CA ASN A 165 -25.14 -23.27 -6.42
C ASN A 165 -24.71 -21.78 -6.29
N LYS A 166 -24.32 -21.15 -7.41
CA LYS A 166 -23.81 -19.77 -7.49
C LYS A 166 -24.57 -18.74 -6.64
N ASN A 167 -25.90 -18.85 -6.53
CA ASN A 167 -26.70 -17.96 -5.70
C ASN A 167 -26.32 -18.05 -4.21
N LYS A 168 -26.17 -19.28 -3.68
CA LYS A 168 -25.71 -19.50 -2.30
C LYS A 168 -24.23 -19.18 -2.14
N LEU A 169 -23.39 -19.62 -3.10
CA LEU A 169 -21.94 -19.42 -3.05
C LEU A 169 -21.57 -17.94 -3.02
N SER A 170 -22.21 -17.13 -3.87
CA SER A 170 -21.98 -15.69 -3.93
C SER A 170 -22.34 -14.99 -2.61
N LEU A 171 -23.41 -15.40 -1.91
CA LEU A 171 -23.72 -14.87 -0.58
C LEU A 171 -22.66 -15.28 0.45
N LEU A 172 -22.23 -16.54 0.44
CA LEU A 172 -21.17 -17.04 1.34
C LEU A 172 -19.87 -16.25 1.15
N ARG A 173 -19.48 -15.92 -0.09
CA ARG A 173 -18.32 -15.06 -0.36
C ARG A 173 -18.44 -13.69 0.31
N ALA A 174 -19.61 -13.06 0.24
CA ALA A 174 -19.85 -11.78 0.90
C ALA A 174 -19.77 -11.89 2.43
N GLU A 175 -20.35 -12.93 3.01
CA GLU A 175 -20.30 -13.20 4.45
C GLU A 175 -18.88 -13.48 4.94
N LYS A 176 -18.13 -14.29 4.19
CA LYS A 176 -16.73 -14.62 4.49
C LYS A 176 -15.80 -13.42 4.36
N MET A 177 -16.02 -12.56 3.36
CA MET A 177 -15.30 -11.30 3.29
C MET A 177 -15.64 -10.40 4.48
N ALA A 178 -16.92 -10.31 4.88
CA ALA A 178 -17.32 -9.53 6.05
C ALA A 178 -16.64 -10.03 7.34
N GLU A 179 -16.57 -11.34 7.53
CA GLU A 179 -15.84 -12.00 8.62
C GLU A 179 -14.34 -11.66 8.56
N PHE A 180 -13.73 -11.84 7.38
CA PHE A 180 -12.32 -11.55 7.15
C PHE A 180 -11.96 -10.09 7.48
N LEU A 181 -12.75 -9.11 7.02
CA LEU A 181 -12.54 -7.70 7.35
C LEU A 181 -12.55 -7.47 8.87
N LYS A 182 -13.54 -8.04 9.59
CA LYS A 182 -13.67 -7.90 11.04
C LYS A 182 -12.49 -8.51 11.78
N GLN A 183 -12.03 -9.70 11.37
CA GLN A 183 -10.88 -10.37 11.96
C GLN A 183 -9.56 -9.61 11.73
N ASN A 184 -9.49 -8.81 10.65
CA ASN A 184 -8.30 -8.08 10.23
C ASN A 184 -8.42 -6.56 10.44
N GLY A 185 -9.05 -6.15 11.54
CA GLY A 185 -8.96 -4.78 12.01
C GLY A 185 -9.92 -3.79 11.37
N LEU A 186 -11.07 -4.26 10.84
CA LEU A 186 -12.18 -3.36 10.50
C LEU A 186 -12.52 -2.47 11.70
N ARG A 187 -12.30 -1.17 11.53
CA ARG A 187 -12.51 -0.19 12.58
C ARG A 187 -13.99 -0.10 12.94
N LYS A 188 -14.29 0.18 14.21
CA LYS A 188 -15.67 0.20 14.75
C LYS A 188 -16.56 1.30 14.17
N ASP A 189 -15.95 2.35 13.63
CA ASP A 189 -16.62 3.45 12.94
C ASP A 189 -17.03 3.10 11.50
N ILE A 190 -16.46 2.02 10.94
CA ILE A 190 -16.87 1.47 9.65
C ILE A 190 -17.92 0.37 9.88
N LYS A 191 -19.09 0.52 9.25
CA LYS A 191 -20.21 -0.41 9.44
C LYS A 191 -20.46 -1.23 8.18
N ILE A 192 -20.54 -2.54 8.32
CA ILE A 192 -21.09 -3.40 7.26
C ILE A 192 -22.61 -3.40 7.44
N THR A 193 -23.32 -2.79 6.49
CA THR A 193 -24.78 -2.62 6.55
C THR A 193 -25.53 -3.78 5.91
N LYS A 194 -24.96 -4.39 4.86
CA LYS A 194 -25.55 -5.55 4.17
C LYS A 194 -24.48 -6.48 3.60
N MET A 195 -24.86 -7.76 3.48
CA MET A 195 -24.15 -8.76 2.68
C MET A 195 -25.15 -9.34 1.67
N ILE A 196 -24.77 -9.36 0.39
CA ILE A 196 -25.67 -9.69 -0.72
C ILE A 196 -24.98 -10.71 -1.62
N GLY A 197 -25.69 -11.78 -1.99
CA GLY A 197 -25.27 -12.72 -3.03
C GLY A 197 -25.96 -12.40 -4.35
N LYS A 198 -25.19 -12.19 -5.42
CA LYS A 198 -25.70 -11.83 -6.75
C LYS A 198 -25.62 -12.96 -7.77
N GLY A 199 -25.14 -14.14 -7.37
CA GLY A 199 -24.91 -15.25 -8.29
C GLY A 199 -24.02 -14.79 -9.44
N SER A 200 -24.42 -15.08 -10.68
CA SER A 200 -23.69 -14.70 -11.90
C SER A 200 -24.24 -13.45 -12.59
N GLU A 201 -24.95 -12.59 -11.85
CA GLU A 201 -25.36 -11.28 -12.37
C GLU A 201 -24.14 -10.37 -12.55
N ASN A 202 -24.25 -9.41 -13.47
CA ASN A 202 -23.23 -8.37 -13.69
C ASN A 202 -21.80 -8.91 -13.83
N PRO A 203 -21.53 -9.78 -14.83
CA PRO A 203 -20.17 -10.21 -15.12
C PRO A 203 -19.31 -8.99 -15.50
N ILE A 204 -18.07 -8.96 -15.02
CA ILE A 204 -17.09 -7.92 -15.34
C ILE A 204 -16.12 -8.34 -16.43
N ASP A 205 -16.16 -9.62 -16.81
CA ASP A 205 -15.34 -10.21 -17.86
C ASP A 205 -16.10 -11.36 -18.58
N THR A 206 -15.55 -11.86 -19.69
CA THR A 206 -16.13 -12.97 -20.44
C THR A 206 -16.09 -14.28 -19.64
N ASN A 207 -17.17 -15.06 -19.70
CA ASN A 207 -17.19 -16.41 -19.11
C ASN A 207 -16.56 -17.47 -20.03
N ASP A 208 -16.13 -17.09 -21.23
CA ASP A 208 -15.58 -18.01 -22.23
C ASP A 208 -14.14 -18.43 -21.90
N THR A 209 -13.41 -17.61 -21.13
CA THR A 209 -12.02 -17.88 -20.75
C THR A 209 -11.89 -18.20 -19.26
N GLU A 210 -10.87 -18.98 -18.89
CA GLU A 210 -10.60 -19.29 -17.48
C GLU A 210 -10.32 -18.01 -16.66
N ILE A 211 -9.55 -17.09 -17.23
CA ILE A 211 -9.22 -15.79 -16.61
C ILE A 211 -10.47 -14.95 -16.40
N GLY A 212 -11.36 -14.87 -17.40
CA GLY A 212 -12.57 -14.08 -17.27
C GLY A 212 -13.57 -14.68 -16.28
N ARG A 213 -13.67 -16.01 -16.20
CA ARG A 213 -14.42 -16.69 -15.13
C ARG A 213 -13.83 -16.39 -13.75
N TYR A 214 -12.52 -16.47 -13.61
CA TYR A 214 -11.81 -16.12 -12.37
C TYR A 214 -12.08 -14.67 -11.95
N ASN A 215 -12.12 -13.72 -12.90
CA ASN A 215 -12.48 -12.32 -12.62
C ASN A 215 -13.95 -12.15 -12.19
N ASN A 216 -14.86 -12.99 -12.70
CA ASN A 216 -16.26 -12.97 -12.31
C ASN A 216 -16.50 -13.55 -10.89
N CYS A 217 -15.61 -14.44 -10.42
CA CYS A 217 -15.55 -14.94 -9.05
C CYS A 217 -14.95 -13.89 -8.10
N ARG A 218 -15.78 -12.95 -7.64
CA ARG A 218 -15.32 -11.77 -6.91
C ARG A 218 -16.25 -11.35 -5.76
N VAL A 219 -15.74 -10.46 -4.93
CA VAL A 219 -16.53 -9.67 -3.98
C VAL A 219 -16.33 -8.19 -4.26
N GLU A 220 -17.41 -7.43 -4.26
CA GLU A 220 -17.40 -5.97 -4.32
C GLU A 220 -17.76 -5.42 -2.94
N ILE A 221 -16.96 -4.48 -2.43
CA ILE A 221 -17.26 -3.70 -1.24
C ILE A 221 -17.70 -2.33 -1.75
N LEU A 222 -18.98 -2.03 -1.65
CA LEU A 222 -19.57 -0.75 -2.05
C LEU A 222 -19.48 0.24 -0.90
N LEU A 223 -19.01 1.46 -1.18
CA LEU A 223 -18.89 2.54 -0.21
C LEU A 223 -20.08 3.48 -0.33
N LYS A 224 -20.79 3.75 0.77
CA LYS A 224 -21.97 4.61 0.74
C LYS A 224 -21.63 6.08 0.57
N THR A 225 -20.55 6.55 1.18
CA THR A 225 -20.12 7.94 1.01
C THR A 225 -19.03 8.08 -0.04
N GLY A 226 -18.12 7.09 -0.12
CA GLY A 226 -16.98 7.09 -1.03
C GLY A 226 -15.98 8.22 -0.75
N LYS A 227 -16.11 8.90 0.40
CA LYS A 227 -15.28 10.05 0.75
C LYS A 227 -13.94 9.57 1.29
N VAL A 228 -12.89 9.96 0.59
CA VAL A 228 -11.51 9.72 1.03
C VAL A 228 -11.07 10.85 1.96
N LYS A 229 -10.43 10.47 3.06
CA LYS A 229 -9.80 11.39 4.01
C LYS A 229 -8.75 12.23 3.29
N LYS A 230 -8.84 13.55 3.40
CA LYS A 230 -7.75 14.45 2.97
C LYS A 230 -6.57 14.32 3.92
N ILE A 231 -5.46 13.79 3.43
CA ILE A 231 -4.23 13.63 4.21
C ILE A 231 -3.29 14.78 3.88
N ASP A 232 -3.01 15.61 4.88
CA ASP A 232 -1.99 16.66 4.80
C ASP A 232 -0.60 16.03 5.02
N ILE A 233 -0.02 15.55 3.92
CA ILE A 233 1.28 14.85 3.91
C ILE A 233 2.38 15.74 4.47
N GLU A 234 2.43 17.01 4.05
CA GLU A 234 3.47 17.96 4.48
C GLU A 234 3.41 18.19 6.00
N LYS A 235 2.21 18.45 6.53
CA LYS A 235 2.02 18.63 7.98
C LYS A 235 2.44 17.40 8.79
N LEU A 236 2.18 16.19 8.28
CA LEU A 236 2.61 14.96 8.95
C LEU A 236 4.13 14.78 8.88
N LEU A 237 4.75 14.98 7.73
CA LEU A 237 6.20 14.88 7.56
C LEU A 237 6.96 15.88 8.44
N ASN A 238 6.40 17.08 8.65
CA ASN A 238 6.98 18.10 9.52
C ASN A 238 6.94 17.74 11.01
N GLN A 239 6.18 16.72 11.42
CA GLN A 239 6.16 16.23 12.81
C GLN A 239 7.28 15.22 13.10
N LEU A 240 7.93 14.69 12.07
CA LEU A 240 9.02 13.73 12.22
C LEU A 240 10.23 14.40 12.91
N LYS A 241 10.78 13.72 13.91
CA LYS A 241 11.91 14.22 14.70
C LYS A 241 13.17 13.40 14.44
N ASP A 242 14.27 14.09 14.21
CA ASP A 242 15.59 13.46 14.27
C ASP A 242 15.99 13.17 15.72
N GLU A 243 17.00 12.32 15.88
CA GLU A 243 17.54 11.83 17.16
C GLU A 243 19.05 12.04 17.24
#